data_AF-Q58QH7-F1
#
_entry.id   AF-Q58QH7-F1
#
_cell.length_a   1.000
_cell.length_b   1.000
_cell.length_c   1.000
_cell.angle_alpha   90.00
_cell.angle_beta   90.00
_cell.angle_gamma   90.00
#
_symmetry.space_group_name_H-M   'P 1'
#
loop_
_entity.id
_entity.type
_entity.pdbx_description
1 polymer ?
#
loop_
_entity_poly.entity_id
_entity_poly.type
_entity_poly.pdbx_seq_one_letter_code
_entity_poly.pdbx_strand_id
1 'polypeptide(L)'
;QGFAPHTTYKYGGQFPSRPDNVRFEDVDGVARIRDLLIVESRIRDAIAHGYIVDREGKHIDIMNERGIDVVGDIIESSLYSPNVQYYGALHNTAHIVLGRQSDPHGKYDLPPGVL
;
A
#
# COMPACT_ATOMS: atom_id res chain seq x y z
N GLN A 1 1.47 -16.67 5.01
CA GLN A 1 2.66 -17.48 4.72
C GLN A 1 3.90 -16.58 4.78
N GLY A 2 4.98 -17.11 5.35
CA GLY A 2 6.30 -16.52 5.42
C GLY A 2 7.07 -16.69 4.12
N PHE A 3 8.27 -16.12 4.08
CA PHE A 3 9.18 -16.22 2.95
C PHE A 3 10.63 -16.00 3.39
N ALA A 4 11.54 -16.87 2.94
CA ALA A 4 12.98 -16.74 3.14
C ALA A 4 13.64 -16.45 1.78
N PRO A 5 14.13 -15.21 1.55
CA PRO A 5 14.62 -14.81 0.23
C PRO A 5 15.86 -15.56 -0.26
N HIS A 6 16.76 -15.95 0.64
CA HIS A 6 18.09 -16.49 0.31
C HIS A 6 18.90 -15.63 -0.69
N THR A 7 18.67 -14.31 -0.66
CA THR A 7 19.34 -13.30 -1.49
C THR A 7 19.99 -12.23 -0.62
N THR A 8 20.99 -11.54 -1.19
CA THR A 8 21.79 -10.53 -0.48
C THR A 8 21.88 -9.26 -1.32
N TYR A 9 21.79 -8.10 -0.68
CA TYR A 9 22.10 -6.83 -1.31
C TYR A 9 23.60 -6.75 -1.65
N LYS A 10 23.94 -5.95 -2.68
CA LYS A 10 25.35 -5.63 -2.96
C LYS A 10 26.02 -4.94 -1.76
N TYR A 11 25.27 -4.04 -1.10
CA TYR A 11 25.63 -3.36 0.14
C TYR A 11 24.36 -3.24 0.99
N GLY A 12 24.39 -3.68 2.25
CA GLY A 12 23.20 -3.68 3.13
C GLY A 12 22.90 -5.04 3.81
N GLY A 13 23.63 -6.09 3.44
CA GLY A 13 23.47 -7.42 4.05
C GLY A 13 22.39 -8.27 3.37
N GLN A 14 21.91 -9.29 4.08
CA GLN A 14 20.93 -10.23 3.55
C GLN A 14 19.52 -9.63 3.59
N PHE A 15 18.70 -9.94 2.59
CA PHE A 15 17.27 -9.63 2.69
C PHE A 15 16.65 -10.37 3.90
N PRO A 16 15.84 -9.69 4.72
CA PRO A 16 15.24 -10.31 5.90
C PRO A 16 14.23 -11.39 5.49
N SER A 17 14.18 -12.46 6.30
CA SER A 17 13.16 -13.49 6.16
C SER A 17 11.94 -13.14 6.98
N ARG A 18 10.73 -13.41 6.46
CA ARG A 18 9.47 -13.26 7.20
C ARG A 18 8.98 -14.64 7.64
N PRO A 19 8.80 -14.90 8.94
CA PRO A 19 8.23 -16.16 9.42
C PRO A 19 6.78 -16.38 8.98
N ASP A 20 6.31 -17.62 9.05
CA ASP A 20 4.90 -17.95 8.90
C ASP A 20 4.05 -17.36 10.03
N ASN A 21 2.76 -17.14 9.75
CA ASN A 21 1.73 -16.74 10.71
C ASN A 21 1.98 -15.43 11.47
N VAL A 22 2.85 -14.56 10.96
CA VAL A 22 3.01 -13.18 11.44
C VAL A 22 1.79 -12.35 11.04
N ARG A 23 1.28 -11.55 11.98
CA ARG A 23 0.23 -10.56 11.73
C ARG A 23 0.86 -9.23 11.37
N PHE A 24 0.16 -8.43 10.58
CA PHE A 24 0.62 -7.09 10.25
C PHE A 24 0.73 -6.23 11.51
N GLU A 25 1.89 -5.61 11.67
CA GLU A 25 2.17 -4.59 12.67
C GLU A 25 2.35 -3.22 12.00
N ASP A 26 2.08 -2.16 12.75
CA ASP A 26 2.32 -0.78 12.32
C ASP A 26 3.81 -0.60 12.02
N VAL A 27 4.13 0.08 10.91
CA VAL A 27 5.52 0.31 10.49
C VAL A 27 5.89 1.76 10.73
N ASP A 28 6.87 1.98 11.62
CA ASP A 28 7.25 3.30 12.08
C ASP A 28 7.78 4.16 10.92
N GLY A 29 7.29 5.39 10.83
CA GLY A 29 7.63 6.31 9.74
C GLY A 29 7.03 5.97 8.38
N VAL A 30 6.24 4.89 8.28
CA VAL A 30 5.57 4.47 7.03
C VAL A 30 4.07 4.62 7.15
N ALA A 31 3.40 3.76 7.92
CA ALA A 31 1.95 3.75 8.05
C ALA A 31 1.48 2.87 9.21
N ARG A 32 0.30 3.19 9.75
CA ARG A 32 -0.44 2.28 10.63
C ARG A 32 -1.31 1.37 9.78
N ILE A 33 -1.49 0.13 10.20
CA ILE A 33 -2.35 -0.85 9.51
C ILE A 33 -3.80 -0.34 9.41
N ARG A 34 -4.25 0.40 10.42
CA ARG A 34 -5.56 1.05 10.39
C ARG A 34 -5.70 2.05 9.23
N ASP A 35 -4.63 2.76 8.89
CA ASP A 35 -4.67 3.75 7.80
C ASP A 35 -4.87 3.06 6.44
N LEU A 36 -4.24 1.89 6.23
CA LEU A 36 -4.43 1.07 5.03
C LEU A 36 -5.89 0.57 4.92
N LEU A 37 -6.47 0.11 6.03
CA LEU A 37 -7.87 -0.33 6.06
C LEU A 37 -8.86 0.80 5.75
N ILE A 38 -8.58 2.01 6.24
CA ILE A 38 -9.40 3.20 5.93
C ILE A 38 -9.34 3.51 4.44
N VAL A 39 -8.12 3.49 3.86
CA VAL A 39 -7.93 3.73 2.43
C VAL A 39 -8.65 2.66 1.61
N GLU A 40 -8.52 1.38 1.96
CA GLU A 40 -9.24 0.28 1.31
C GLU A 40 -10.75 0.52 1.35
N SER A 41 -11.30 0.90 2.51
CA SER A 41 -12.73 1.20 2.66
C SER A 41 -13.16 2.33 1.72
N ARG A 42 -12.40 3.43 1.63
CA ARG A 42 -12.71 4.56 0.74
C ARG A 42 -12.75 4.15 -0.73
N ILE A 43 -11.82 3.29 -1.15
CA ILE A 43 -11.77 2.77 -2.51
C ILE A 43 -12.97 1.86 -2.79
N ARG A 44 -13.29 0.95 -1.85
CA ARG A 44 -14.48 0.09 -1.94
C ARG A 44 -15.76 0.90 -2.02
N ASP A 45 -15.88 1.95 -1.22
CA ASP A 45 -17.03 2.85 -1.24
C ASP A 45 -17.14 3.55 -2.60
N ALA A 46 -16.05 4.09 -3.16
CA ALA A 46 -16.07 4.72 -4.48
C ALA A 46 -16.53 3.74 -5.59
N ILE A 47 -16.02 2.50 -5.56
CA ILE A 47 -16.44 1.44 -6.47
C ILE A 47 -17.93 1.12 -6.30
N ALA A 48 -18.41 0.98 -5.06
CA ALA A 48 -19.81 0.68 -4.78
C ALA A 48 -20.77 1.81 -5.19
N HIS A 49 -20.37 3.07 -5.06
CA HIS A 49 -21.15 4.22 -5.49
C HIS A 49 -21.12 4.44 -7.01
N GLY A 50 -20.13 3.87 -7.71
CA GLY A 50 -19.94 4.08 -9.15
C GLY A 50 -19.30 5.43 -9.49
N TYR A 51 -18.70 6.13 -8.52
CA TYR A 51 -17.95 7.36 -8.77
C TYR A 51 -16.80 7.58 -7.77
N ILE A 52 -15.80 8.33 -8.21
CA ILE A 52 -14.65 8.80 -7.41
C ILE A 52 -14.81 10.28 -7.11
N VAL A 53 -14.28 10.75 -5.97
CA VAL A 53 -14.32 12.17 -5.58
C VAL A 53 -12.95 12.80 -5.80
N ASP A 54 -12.87 13.81 -6.67
CA ASP A 54 -11.63 14.55 -6.90
C ASP A 54 -11.28 15.51 -5.74
N ARG A 55 -10.15 16.22 -5.85
CA ARG A 55 -9.71 17.19 -4.83
C ARG A 55 -10.66 18.37 -4.63
N GLU A 56 -11.49 18.69 -5.62
CA GLU A 56 -12.46 19.78 -5.57
C GLU A 56 -13.83 19.29 -5.03
N GLY A 57 -13.97 17.99 -4.77
CA GLY A 57 -15.22 17.37 -4.32
C GLY A 57 -16.16 16.97 -5.45
N LYS A 58 -15.73 17.05 -6.71
CA LYS A 58 -16.54 16.67 -7.86
C LYS A 58 -16.50 15.15 -8.05
N HIS A 59 -17.64 14.60 -8.46
CA HIS A 59 -17.78 13.19 -8.79
C HIS A 59 -17.28 12.91 -10.21
N ILE A 60 -16.37 11.94 -10.32
CA ILE A 60 -15.89 11.34 -11.55
C ILE A 60 -16.60 9.99 -11.69
N ASP A 61 -17.50 9.88 -12.67
CA ASP A 61 -18.18 8.62 -12.98
C ASP A 61 -17.17 7.54 -13.42
N ILE A 62 -17.32 6.35 -12.86
CA ILE A 62 -16.51 5.16 -13.21
C ILE A 62 -17.35 4.02 -13.78
N MET A 63 -18.66 4.21 -13.99
CA MET A 63 -19.53 3.22 -14.62
C MET A 63 -19.47 3.34 -16.15
N ASN A 64 -18.26 3.46 -16.69
CA ASN A 64 -17.95 3.64 -18.09
C ASN A 64 -16.64 2.92 -18.47
N GLU A 65 -16.29 2.95 -19.76
CA GLU A 65 -15.15 2.21 -20.31
C GLU A 65 -13.79 2.57 -19.69
N ARG A 66 -13.64 3.79 -19.12
CA ARG A 66 -12.40 4.24 -18.49
C ARG A 66 -12.40 4.12 -16.96
N GLY A 67 -13.47 3.61 -16.37
CA GLY A 67 -13.61 3.51 -14.92
C GLY A 67 -12.49 2.70 -14.28
N ILE A 68 -12.06 1.61 -14.93
CA ILE A 68 -10.98 0.76 -14.44
C ILE A 68 -9.63 1.47 -14.40
N ASP A 69 -9.36 2.36 -15.36
CA ASP A 69 -8.12 3.14 -15.40
C ASP A 69 -8.06 4.09 -14.20
N VAL A 70 -9.16 4.82 -13.93
CA VAL A 70 -9.25 5.75 -12.79
C VAL A 70 -9.17 4.99 -11.45
N VAL A 71 -9.75 3.79 -11.38
CA VAL A 71 -9.63 2.92 -10.20
C VAL A 71 -8.18 2.46 -10.01
N GLY A 72 -7.48 2.09 -11.08
CA GLY A 72 -6.05 1.77 -11.05
C GLY A 72 -5.22 2.94 -10.53
N ASP A 73 -5.49 4.15 -11.04
CA ASP A 73 -4.82 5.37 -10.65
C ASP A 73 -4.96 5.69 -9.15
N ILE A 74 -6.08 5.35 -8.50
CA ILE A 74 -6.26 5.57 -7.06
C ILE A 74 -5.75 4.42 -6.18
N ILE A 75 -5.66 3.18 -6.69
CA ILE A 75 -5.21 2.00 -5.93
C ILE A 75 -3.68 1.91 -5.87
N GLU A 76 -3.01 2.05 -7.02
CA GLU A 76 -1.54 2.13 -7.07
C GLU A 76 -1.06 3.37 -6.30
N SER A 77 -1.86 4.42 -6.48
CA SER A 77 -1.53 5.84 -6.66
C SER A 77 -0.47 6.07 -7.71
N SER A 78 -0.93 6.48 -8.89
CA SER A 78 -0.10 7.11 -9.92
C SER A 78 -0.13 8.64 -9.76
N LEU A 79 0.69 9.37 -10.53
CA LEU A 79 0.57 10.83 -10.62
C LEU A 79 -0.78 11.30 -11.20
N TYR A 80 -1.55 10.39 -11.78
CA TYR A 80 -2.87 10.66 -12.35
C TYR A 80 -4.01 10.48 -11.36
N SER A 81 -3.73 10.03 -10.12
CA SER A 81 -4.75 9.92 -9.07
C SER A 81 -5.45 11.28 -8.85
N PRO A 82 -6.78 11.34 -9.04
CA PRO A 82 -7.53 12.58 -8.92
C PRO A 82 -7.56 13.12 -7.49
N ASN A 83 -7.31 12.28 -6.47
CA ASN A 83 -7.31 12.69 -5.07
C ASN A 83 -6.43 11.81 -4.16
N VAL A 84 -5.11 11.90 -4.32
CA VAL A 84 -4.12 11.19 -3.48
C VAL A 84 -4.31 11.46 -1.98
N GLN A 85 -4.75 12.65 -1.58
CA GLN A 85 -4.96 12.97 -0.16
C GLN A 85 -6.08 12.14 0.47
N TYR A 86 -7.09 11.76 -0.32
CA TYR A 86 -8.21 10.96 0.14
C TYR A 86 -8.00 9.46 -0.10
N TYR A 87 -7.54 9.06 -1.28
CA TYR A 87 -7.35 7.64 -1.64
C TYR A 87 -5.96 7.08 -1.35
N GLY A 88 -5.01 7.90 -0.90
CA GLY A 88 -3.69 7.45 -0.50
C GLY A 88 -2.91 6.79 -1.62
N ALA A 89 -2.06 5.83 -1.24
CA ALA A 89 -1.15 5.08 -2.09
C ALA A 89 -1.16 3.59 -1.71
N LEU A 90 -2.36 2.99 -1.65
CA LEU A 90 -2.61 1.71 -0.95
C LEU A 90 -1.62 0.61 -1.35
N HIS A 91 -1.47 0.34 -2.64
CA HIS A 91 -0.57 -0.68 -3.16
C HIS A 91 0.89 -0.42 -2.80
N ASN A 92 1.38 0.81 -3.05
CA ASN A 92 2.78 1.17 -2.81
C ASN A 92 3.11 1.14 -1.32
N THR A 93 2.21 1.66 -0.48
CA THR A 93 2.36 1.58 0.97
C THR A 93 2.28 0.14 1.47
N ALA A 94 1.41 -0.70 0.89
CA ALA A 94 1.30 -2.10 1.26
C ALA A 94 2.58 -2.89 0.96
N HIS A 95 3.27 -2.61 -0.15
CA HIS A 95 4.60 -3.20 -0.44
C HIS A 95 5.60 -2.86 0.66
N ILE A 96 5.72 -1.58 1.03
CA ILE A 96 6.65 -1.15 2.08
C ILE A 96 6.28 -1.79 3.43
N VAL A 97 5.00 -1.78 3.80
CA VAL A 97 4.53 -2.39 5.05
C VAL A 97 4.87 -3.87 5.08
N LEU A 98 4.62 -4.61 4.00
CA LEU A 98 4.88 -6.04 3.91
C LEU A 98 6.38 -6.38 3.88
N GLY A 99 7.17 -5.55 3.20
CA GLY A 99 8.63 -5.64 3.13
C GLY A 99 9.32 -5.33 4.46
N ARG A 100 8.65 -4.62 5.38
CA ARG A 100 9.18 -4.26 6.71
C ARG A 100 8.67 -5.14 7.86
N GLN A 101 7.80 -6.12 7.62
CA GLN A 101 7.24 -6.95 8.70
C GLN A 101 8.27 -7.78 9.50
N SER A 102 9.49 -7.94 8.99
CA SER A 102 10.58 -8.59 9.74
C SER A 102 11.25 -7.66 10.77
N ASP A 103 11.12 -6.34 10.62
CA ASP A 103 11.57 -5.32 11.58
C ASP A 103 10.74 -4.03 11.44
N PRO A 104 9.44 -4.05 11.82
CA PRO A 104 8.52 -2.95 11.56
C PRO A 104 8.87 -1.67 12.35
N HIS A 105 9.62 -1.81 13.44
CA HIS A 105 10.05 -0.72 14.33
C HIS A 105 11.53 -0.35 14.18
N GLY A 106 12.25 -0.93 13.22
CA GLY A 106 13.67 -0.65 12.98
C GLY A 106 14.57 -0.99 14.17
N LYS A 107 14.16 -1.92 15.04
CA LYS A 107 14.89 -2.28 16.27
C LYS A 107 16.19 -3.02 15.96
N TYR A 108 16.22 -3.74 14.84
CA TYR A 108 17.30 -4.63 14.46
C TYR A 108 18.14 -4.09 13.30
N ASP A 109 17.83 -2.88 12.81
CA ASP A 109 18.48 -2.21 11.67
C ASP A 109 18.55 -3.12 10.43
N LEU A 110 17.49 -3.91 10.22
CA LEU A 110 17.41 -4.79 9.05
C LEU A 110 17.12 -4.00 7.78
N PRO A 111 17.76 -4.34 6.65
CA PRO A 111 17.41 -3.74 5.37
C PRO A 111 15.97 -4.15 4.97
N PRO A 112 15.35 -3.44 4.01
CA PRO A 112 14.03 -3.82 3.50
C PRO A 112 13.98 -5.27 2.98
N GLY A 113 12.79 -5.86 3.02
CA GLY A 113 12.49 -7.15 2.38
C GLY A 113 12.52 -7.08 0.85
N VAL A 114 12.17 -8.20 0.21
CA VAL A 114 12.14 -8.31 -1.27
C VAL A 114 10.98 -7.57 -1.95
N LEU A 115 10.13 -6.92 -1.15
CA LEU A 115 8.96 -6.15 -1.61
C LEU A 115 9.23 -4.66 -1.43
#